data_AF-A0A2U1PXD6-F1
#
_entry.id   AF-A0A2U1PXD6-F1
#
_cell.length_a   1.000
_cell.length_b   1.000
_cell.length_c   1.000
_cell.angle_alpha   90.00
_cell.angle_beta   90.00
_cell.angle_gamma   90.00
#
_symmetry.space_group_name_H-M   'P 1'
#
loop_
_entity.id
_entity.type
_entity.pdbx_description
1 polymer ?
#
loop_
_entity_poly.entity_id
_entity_poly.type
_entity_poly.pdbx_seq_one_letter_code
_entity_poly.pdbx_strand_id
1 'polypeptide(L)'
;MICIPVVATERASAEFVFTHFNTENESGISSKPYIFVIGLLMSQYTLTEYDASAHMIMMLAVTPLSSLWHKVNQQEVPIYAVWLSAFIAFCIALTSLGSIVAFQAMTSIVVIGLYIAYALPIFFRVTLARKSFVPGPFNLGKYGIIIGWISVAWVATISVLFSLPVAYPITDQTLNYTPVAVGGLFIIVVSYWIVSARHWFKGPVTNVGTHSNV
;
A
#
# COMPACT_ATOMS: atom_id res chain seq x y z
N MET A 1 4.03 -14.81 5.88
CA MET A 1 5.50 -14.97 5.83
C MET A 1 6.06 -15.81 6.98
N ILE A 2 5.46 -15.84 8.17
CA ILE A 2 6.03 -16.55 9.35
C ILE A 2 5.98 -18.09 9.25
N CYS A 3 5.01 -18.67 8.54
CA CYS A 3 4.88 -20.14 8.44
C CYS A 3 5.74 -20.77 7.33
N ILE A 4 6.23 -19.98 6.37
CA ILE A 4 7.03 -20.49 5.24
C ILE A 4 8.36 -21.11 5.71
N PRO A 5 9.10 -20.51 6.66
CA PRO A 5 10.30 -21.13 7.25
C PRO A 5 10.04 -22.43 8.00
N VAL A 6 8.81 -22.67 8.48
CA VAL A 6 8.46 -23.88 9.24
C VAL A 6 8.44 -25.10 8.32
N VAL A 7 8.01 -24.90 7.07
CA VAL A 7 7.89 -25.95 6.04
C VAL A 7 9.17 -26.09 5.21
N ALA A 8 10.13 -25.17 5.34
CA ALA A 8 11.41 -25.24 4.64
C ALA A 8 12.27 -26.40 5.15
N THR A 9 12.70 -27.28 4.24
CA THR A 9 13.55 -28.44 4.51
C THR A 9 14.98 -28.03 4.88
N GLU A 10 15.46 -26.91 4.35
CA GLU A 10 16.72 -26.28 4.74
C GLU A 10 16.45 -24.95 5.45
N ARG A 11 17.00 -24.81 6.67
CA ARG A 11 16.86 -23.61 7.49
C ARG A 11 18.23 -22.98 7.65
N ALA A 12 18.32 -21.68 7.41
CA ALA A 12 19.49 -20.92 7.80
C ALA A 12 19.67 -21.02 9.33
N SER A 13 20.90 -21.23 9.80
CA SER A 13 21.18 -21.30 11.24
C SER A 13 20.91 -19.93 11.89
N ALA A 14 20.55 -19.92 13.17
CA ALA A 14 20.38 -18.66 13.91
C ALA A 14 21.68 -17.82 13.87
N GLU A 15 22.84 -18.48 13.94
CA GLU A 15 24.14 -17.83 13.78
C GLU A 15 24.24 -17.13 12.43
N PHE A 16 23.88 -17.79 11.32
CA PHE A 16 23.87 -17.16 10.01
C PHE A 16 22.95 -15.93 9.98
N VAL A 17 21.72 -16.04 10.50
CA VAL A 17 20.74 -14.93 10.51
C VAL A 17 21.26 -13.72 11.30
N PHE A 18 21.93 -13.93 12.44
CA PHE A 18 22.37 -12.85 13.32
C PHE A 18 23.80 -12.36 13.05
N THR A 19 24.62 -13.08 12.29
CA THR A 19 26.04 -12.73 12.07
C THR A 19 26.39 -12.50 10.61
N HIS A 20 25.62 -13.06 9.67
CA HIS A 20 25.86 -12.93 8.23
C HIS A 20 25.12 -11.72 7.67
N PHE A 21 25.82 -10.60 7.54
CA PHE A 21 25.34 -9.41 6.86
C PHE A 21 25.97 -9.32 5.48
N ASN A 22 25.14 -9.10 4.46
CA ASN A 22 25.63 -8.97 3.10
C ASN A 22 26.26 -7.57 2.91
N THR A 23 27.59 -7.51 2.96
CA THR A 23 28.37 -6.27 2.84
C THR A 23 28.79 -5.96 1.41
N GLU A 24 28.58 -6.90 0.48
CA GLU A 24 28.77 -6.68 -0.96
C GLU A 24 27.48 -6.09 -1.52
N ASN A 25 27.37 -4.76 -1.49
CA ASN A 25 26.26 -4.02 -2.06
C ASN A 25 26.76 -3.01 -3.08
N GLU A 26 25.95 -2.72 -4.10
CA GLU A 26 26.24 -1.72 -5.14
C GLU A 26 26.38 -0.29 -4.56
N SER A 27 25.98 -0.08 -3.30
CA SER A 27 26.07 1.20 -2.59
C SER A 27 27.41 1.43 -1.86
N GLY A 28 28.30 0.43 -1.78
CA GLY A 28 29.61 0.54 -1.14
C GLY A 28 29.59 0.63 0.40
N ILE A 29 28.46 0.27 1.03
CA ILE A 29 28.27 0.37 2.48
C ILE A 29 28.63 -0.97 3.15
N SER A 30 29.77 -1.02 3.82
CA SER A 30 30.28 -2.23 4.49
C SER A 30 30.02 -2.30 6.00
N SER A 31 29.36 -1.29 6.59
CA SER A 31 29.16 -1.23 8.04
C SER A 31 28.01 -2.14 8.51
N LYS A 32 28.38 -3.26 9.16
CA LYS A 32 27.43 -4.20 9.80
C LYS A 32 26.37 -3.55 10.71
N PRO A 33 26.70 -2.62 11.63
CA PRO A 33 25.67 -2.01 12.49
C PRO A 33 24.66 -1.17 11.70
N TYR A 34 25.08 -0.53 10.60
CA TYR A 34 24.17 0.23 9.74
C TYR A 34 23.18 -0.69 9.01
N ILE A 35 23.69 -1.78 8.42
CA ILE A 35 22.86 -2.78 7.73
C ILE A 35 21.84 -3.39 8.71
N PHE A 36 22.26 -3.68 9.94
CA PHE A 36 21.37 -4.17 10.99
C PHE A 36 20.25 -3.18 11.33
N VAL A 37 20.58 -1.90 11.56
CA VAL A 37 19.59 -0.86 11.88
C VAL A 37 18.61 -0.64 10.72
N ILE A 38 19.08 -0.64 9.47
CA ILE A 38 18.21 -0.53 8.29
C ILE A 38 17.26 -1.74 8.18
N GLY A 39 17.74 -2.95 8.47
CA GLY A 39 16.89 -4.15 8.50
C GLY A 39 15.81 -4.08 9.59
N LEU A 40 16.14 -3.56 10.77
CA LEU A 40 15.16 -3.32 11.83
C LEU A 40 14.14 -2.24 11.44
N LEU A 41 14.59 -1.15 10.83
CA LEU A 41 13.73 -0.06 10.39
C LEU A 41 12.68 -0.54 9.37
N MET A 42 13.08 -1.37 8.40
CA MET A 42 12.15 -1.96 7.41
C MET A 42 11.11 -2.89 8.06
N SER A 43 11.53 -3.64 9.07
CA SER A 43 10.64 -4.52 9.83
C SER A 43 9.60 -3.71 10.62
N GLN A 44 10.04 -2.61 11.25
CA GLN A 44 9.16 -1.69 11.98
C GLN A 44 8.17 -0.97 11.08
N TYR A 45 8.62 -0.47 9.93
CA TYR A 45 7.76 0.23 8.96
C TYR A 45 6.57 -0.65 8.56
N THR A 46 6.83 -1.92 8.25
CA THR A 46 5.82 -2.89 7.85
C THR A 46 4.77 -3.10 8.95
N LEU A 47 5.20 -3.30 10.21
CA LEU A 47 4.28 -3.55 11.32
C LEU A 47 3.33 -2.37 11.60
N THR A 48 3.87 -1.14 11.59
CA THR A 48 3.08 0.07 11.85
C THR A 48 2.10 0.37 10.71
N GLU A 49 2.49 0.13 9.46
CA GLU A 49 1.62 0.36 8.29
C GLU A 49 0.42 -0.63 8.26
N TYR A 50 0.63 -1.88 8.65
CA TYR A 50 -0.46 -2.87 8.79
C TYR A 50 -1.42 -2.51 9.93
N ASP A 51 -0.91 -2.06 11.07
CA ASP A 51 -1.75 -1.66 12.20
C ASP A 51 -2.61 -0.43 11.87
N ALA A 52 -2.02 0.59 11.26
CA ALA A 52 -2.74 1.79 10.83
C ALA A 52 -3.82 1.49 9.78
N SER A 53 -3.50 0.65 8.78
CA SER A 53 -4.47 0.27 7.74
C SER A 53 -5.63 -0.56 8.28
N ALA A 54 -5.38 -1.48 9.22
CA ALA A 54 -6.43 -2.25 9.88
C ALA A 54 -7.43 -1.36 10.63
N HIS A 55 -6.94 -0.36 11.38
CA HIS A 55 -7.81 0.61 12.06
C HIS A 55 -8.58 1.51 11.08
N MET A 56 -7.96 1.95 9.98
CA MET A 56 -8.65 2.76 8.96
C MET A 56 -9.77 1.98 8.25
N ILE A 57 -9.54 0.69 7.93
CA ILE A 57 -10.56 -0.17 7.32
C ILE A 57 -11.75 -0.36 8.27
N MET A 58 -11.52 -0.42 9.58
CA MET A 58 -12.59 -0.50 10.57
C MET A 58 -13.45 0.77 10.60
N MET A 59 -12.85 1.97 10.48
CA MET A 59 -13.60 3.22 10.43
C MET A 59 -14.45 3.38 9.15
N LEU A 60 -14.07 2.70 8.07
CA LEU A 60 -14.86 2.68 6.84
C LEU A 60 -16.02 1.68 7.00
N ALA A 61 -17.18 2.19 7.45
CA ALA A 61 -18.47 1.50 7.55
C ALA A 61 -19.04 0.98 6.20
N VAL A 62 -18.20 0.81 5.18
CA VAL A 62 -18.56 0.71 3.75
C VAL A 62 -18.36 -0.72 3.20
N THR A 63 -17.82 -1.66 3.97
CA THR A 63 -17.70 -3.05 3.51
C THR A 63 -18.99 -3.85 3.79
N PRO A 64 -19.50 -4.63 2.82
CA PRO A 64 -20.55 -5.61 3.11
C PRO A 64 -20.02 -6.59 4.18
N LEU A 65 -20.86 -6.91 5.19
CA LEU A 65 -20.51 -7.65 6.44
C LEU A 65 -19.87 -6.82 7.59
N SER A 66 -20.09 -5.50 7.65
CA SER A 66 -19.55 -4.62 8.72
C SER A 66 -19.71 -5.13 10.16
N SER A 67 -20.74 -5.93 10.47
CA SER A 67 -20.98 -6.51 11.80
C SER A 67 -19.96 -7.58 12.24
N LEU A 68 -19.31 -8.27 11.29
CA LEU A 68 -18.24 -9.25 11.57
C LEU A 68 -16.88 -8.56 11.72
N TRP A 69 -16.64 -7.49 10.96
CA TRP A 69 -15.37 -6.77 10.91
C TRP A 69 -15.15 -5.81 12.09
N HIS A 70 -16.23 -5.39 12.77
CA HIS A 70 -16.18 -4.47 13.93
C HIS A 70 -15.89 -5.15 15.28
N LYS A 71 -15.76 -6.48 15.34
CA LYS A 71 -15.44 -7.17 16.59
C LYS A 71 -13.98 -6.91 16.97
N VAL A 72 -13.79 -6.02 17.93
CA VAL A 72 -12.49 -5.68 18.53
C VAL A 72 -12.27 -6.44 19.83
N ASN A 73 -11.00 -6.70 20.15
CA ASN A 73 -10.59 -7.25 21.45
C ASN A 73 -10.50 -6.14 22.52
N GLN A 74 -10.16 -6.48 23.76
CA GLN A 74 -9.89 -5.54 24.86
C GLN A 74 -8.84 -4.46 24.55
N GLN A 75 -7.99 -4.69 23.55
CA GLN A 75 -6.95 -3.75 23.08
C GLN A 75 -7.41 -2.93 21.86
N GLU A 76 -8.71 -2.94 21.54
CA GLU A 76 -9.31 -2.26 20.39
C GLU A 76 -8.84 -2.76 19.00
N VAL A 77 -8.11 -3.89 18.97
CA VAL A 77 -7.61 -4.51 17.73
C VAL A 77 -8.69 -5.38 17.07
N PRO A 78 -9.00 -5.18 15.77
CA PRO A 78 -9.96 -5.99 15.02
C PRO A 78 -9.34 -7.32 14.55
N ILE A 79 -9.38 -8.35 15.41
CA ILE A 79 -8.69 -9.64 15.20
C ILE A 79 -9.01 -10.28 13.84
N TYR A 80 -10.29 -10.31 13.42
CA TYR A 80 -10.69 -10.94 12.16
C TYR A 80 -10.16 -10.20 10.92
N ALA A 81 -10.10 -8.87 10.97
CA ALA A 81 -9.55 -8.07 9.88
C ALA A 81 -8.03 -8.28 9.75
N VAL A 82 -7.33 -8.36 10.88
CA VAL A 82 -5.89 -8.65 10.93
C VAL A 82 -5.56 -10.04 10.39
N TRP A 83 -6.33 -11.07 10.77
CA TRP A 83 -6.10 -12.42 10.23
C TRP A 83 -6.44 -12.52 8.74
N LEU A 84 -7.49 -11.83 8.28
CA LEU A 84 -7.81 -11.77 6.85
C LEU A 84 -6.67 -11.11 6.06
N SER A 85 -6.18 -9.95 6.51
CA SER A 85 -5.08 -9.25 5.81
C SER A 85 -3.81 -10.09 5.81
N ALA A 86 -3.48 -10.75 6.93
CA ALA A 86 -2.36 -11.68 7.01
C ALA A 86 -2.51 -12.88 6.05
N PHE A 87 -3.72 -13.42 5.92
CA PHE A 87 -4.03 -14.51 4.99
C PHE A 87 -3.91 -14.07 3.53
N ILE A 88 -4.48 -12.91 3.16
CA ILE A 88 -4.36 -12.34 1.81
C ILE A 88 -2.90 -12.07 1.47
N ALA A 89 -2.14 -11.45 2.38
CA ALA A 89 -0.72 -11.21 2.20
C ALA A 89 0.08 -12.51 2.03
N PHE A 90 -0.29 -13.57 2.76
CA PHE A 90 0.28 -14.91 2.59
C PHE A 90 -0.02 -15.47 1.19
N CYS A 91 -1.28 -15.44 0.74
CA CYS A 91 -1.67 -15.92 -0.59
C CYS A 91 -0.96 -15.14 -1.71
N ILE A 92 -0.90 -13.82 -1.59
CA ILE A 92 -0.17 -12.98 -2.55
C ILE A 92 1.30 -13.38 -2.54
N ALA A 93 1.92 -13.52 -1.38
CA ALA A 93 3.32 -13.87 -1.30
C ALA A 93 3.65 -15.27 -1.81
N LEU A 94 2.71 -16.23 -1.77
CA LEU A 94 2.91 -17.54 -2.41
C LEU A 94 3.21 -17.43 -3.91
N THR A 95 2.69 -16.41 -4.59
CA THR A 95 2.96 -16.20 -6.02
C THR A 95 4.43 -15.90 -6.31
N SER A 96 5.21 -15.46 -5.31
CA SER A 96 6.65 -15.26 -5.47
C SER A 96 7.44 -16.56 -5.62
N LEU A 97 6.87 -17.70 -5.20
CA LEU A 97 7.52 -19.01 -5.33
C LEU A 97 7.49 -19.53 -6.78
N GLY A 98 6.55 -19.05 -7.60
CA GLY A 98 6.36 -19.54 -8.96
C GLY A 98 7.26 -18.88 -10.01
N SER A 99 7.61 -17.60 -9.84
CA SER A 99 8.46 -16.88 -10.80
C SER A 99 8.99 -15.57 -10.22
N ILE A 100 10.24 -15.23 -10.54
CA ILE A 100 10.84 -13.93 -10.22
C ILE A 100 10.08 -12.78 -10.90
N VAL A 101 9.50 -13.02 -12.08
CA VAL A 101 8.71 -12.03 -12.81
C VAL A 101 7.38 -11.76 -12.10
N ALA A 102 6.76 -12.78 -11.52
CA ALA A 102 5.56 -12.61 -10.70
C ALA A 102 5.86 -11.78 -9.43
N PHE A 103 7.02 -12.02 -8.79
CA PHE A 103 7.47 -11.24 -7.64
C PHE A 103 7.74 -9.76 -8.00
N GLN A 104 8.41 -9.50 -9.12
CA GLN A 104 8.67 -8.13 -9.59
C GLN A 104 7.38 -7.41 -9.99
N ALA A 105 6.45 -8.11 -10.64
CA ALA A 105 5.15 -7.57 -11.01
C ALA A 105 4.33 -7.20 -9.76
N MET A 106 4.33 -8.06 -8.74
CA MET A 106 3.66 -7.81 -7.46
C MET A 106 4.23 -6.57 -6.75
N THR A 107 5.55 -6.48 -6.64
CA THR A 107 6.22 -5.32 -6.03
C THR A 107 5.81 -4.03 -6.75
N SER A 108 5.78 -4.06 -8.08
CA SER A 108 5.35 -2.92 -8.90
C SER A 108 3.87 -2.57 -8.69
N ILE A 109 2.98 -3.55 -8.57
CA ILE A 109 1.55 -3.33 -8.27
C ILE A 109 1.38 -2.64 -6.92
N VAL A 110 2.10 -3.07 -5.88
CA VAL A 110 2.03 -2.45 -4.54
C VAL A 110 2.49 -1.00 -4.58
N VAL A 111 3.61 -0.73 -5.24
CA VAL A 111 4.18 0.62 -5.37
C VAL A 111 3.24 1.55 -6.15
N ILE A 112 2.73 1.09 -7.30
CA ILE A 112 1.77 1.86 -8.11
C ILE A 112 0.47 2.11 -7.32
N GLY A 113 -0.08 1.09 -6.66
CA GLY A 113 -1.30 1.19 -5.88
C GLY A 113 -1.18 2.23 -4.77
N LEU A 114 -0.07 2.21 -4.02
CA LEU A 114 0.24 3.18 -2.97
C LEU A 114 0.36 4.60 -3.55
N TYR A 115 1.09 4.78 -4.64
CA TYR A 115 1.25 6.09 -5.25
C TYR A 115 -0.07 6.65 -5.81
N ILE A 116 -0.91 5.82 -6.42
CA ILE A 116 -2.24 6.22 -6.85
C ILE A 116 -3.05 6.67 -5.65
N ALA A 117 -3.05 5.91 -4.54
CA ALA A 117 -3.78 6.27 -3.32
C ALA A 117 -3.35 7.64 -2.76
N TYR A 118 -2.05 7.98 -2.85
CA TYR A 118 -1.54 9.30 -2.45
C TYR A 118 -1.80 10.41 -3.47
N ALA A 119 -1.77 10.10 -4.76
CA ALA A 119 -2.06 11.08 -5.81
C ALA A 119 -3.54 11.47 -5.87
N LEU A 120 -4.45 10.56 -5.53
CA LEU A 120 -5.89 10.76 -5.65
C LEU A 120 -6.43 11.95 -4.82
N PRO A 121 -6.12 12.10 -3.51
CA PRO A 121 -6.52 13.29 -2.76
C PRO A 121 -5.84 14.57 -3.26
N ILE A 122 -4.59 14.49 -3.75
CA ILE A 122 -3.88 15.63 -4.35
C ILE A 122 -4.59 16.07 -5.64
N PHE A 123 -4.95 15.11 -6.48
CA PHE A 123 -5.68 15.33 -7.73
C PHE A 123 -7.03 15.99 -7.46
N PHE A 124 -7.82 15.47 -6.51
CA PHE A 124 -9.10 16.09 -6.14
C PHE A 124 -8.91 17.48 -5.51
N ARG A 125 -7.85 17.70 -4.74
CA ARG A 125 -7.52 19.03 -4.21
C ARG A 125 -7.25 20.05 -5.33
N VAL A 126 -6.49 19.68 -6.37
CA VAL A 126 -6.14 20.61 -7.45
C VAL A 126 -7.25 20.77 -8.51
N THR A 127 -8.19 19.82 -8.59
CA THR A 127 -9.31 19.84 -9.55
C THR A 127 -10.62 20.26 -8.90
N LEU A 128 -11.30 19.35 -8.19
CA LEU A 128 -12.67 19.49 -7.69
C LEU A 128 -12.75 20.42 -6.48
N ALA A 129 -11.84 20.29 -5.52
CA ALA A 129 -11.88 21.03 -4.26
C ALA A 129 -11.11 22.35 -4.30
N ARG A 130 -10.64 22.80 -5.47
CA ARG A 130 -9.80 24.00 -5.60
C ARG A 130 -10.43 25.26 -5.01
N LYS A 131 -11.76 25.38 -5.07
CA LYS A 131 -12.52 26.55 -4.59
C LYS A 131 -13.13 26.36 -3.19
N SER A 132 -13.30 25.12 -2.75
CA SER A 132 -13.90 24.79 -1.44
C SER A 132 -12.86 24.48 -0.36
N PHE A 133 -11.57 24.41 -0.72
CA PHE A 133 -10.50 24.13 0.21
C PHE A 133 -10.27 25.29 1.19
N VAL A 134 -10.44 25.00 2.48
CA VAL A 134 -10.12 25.92 3.57
C VAL A 134 -8.66 25.71 4.00
N PRO A 135 -7.78 26.72 3.89
CA PRO A 135 -6.39 26.61 4.30
C PRO A 135 -6.23 26.33 5.80
N GLY A 136 -5.36 25.38 6.14
CA GLY A 136 -4.90 25.18 7.52
C GLY A 136 -3.80 26.18 7.94
N PRO A 137 -3.30 26.08 9.18
CA PRO A 137 -2.25 26.97 9.72
C PRO A 137 -0.94 26.92 8.91
N PHE A 138 -0.68 25.82 8.21
CA PHE A 138 0.37 25.72 7.20
C PHE A 138 -0.26 25.61 5.81
N ASN A 139 -0.02 26.59 4.93
CA ASN A 139 -0.52 26.59 3.56
C ASN A 139 0.49 27.18 2.58
N LEU A 140 0.74 26.46 1.49
CA LEU A 140 1.62 26.88 0.39
C LEU A 140 0.94 27.88 -0.58
N GLY A 141 -0.32 28.23 -0.34
CA GLY A 141 -1.08 29.17 -1.17
C GLY A 141 -1.13 28.72 -2.63
N LYS A 142 -0.77 29.62 -3.55
CA LYS A 142 -0.78 29.36 -5.00
C LYS A 142 0.21 28.26 -5.42
N TYR A 143 1.34 28.14 -4.71
CA TYR A 143 2.35 27.11 -5.00
C TYR A 143 1.83 25.70 -4.71
N GLY A 144 0.86 25.55 -3.79
CA GLY A 144 0.24 24.26 -3.51
C GLY A 144 -0.47 23.64 -4.72
N ILE A 145 -0.99 24.46 -5.65
CA ILE A 145 -1.62 23.97 -6.88
C ILE A 145 -0.57 23.50 -7.89
N ILE A 146 0.50 24.27 -8.05
CA ILE A 146 1.60 23.94 -8.97
C ILE A 146 2.27 22.64 -8.52
N ILE A 147 2.66 22.57 -7.23
CA ILE A 147 3.26 21.39 -6.65
C ILE A 147 2.32 20.19 -6.76
N GLY A 148 1.01 20.38 -6.52
CA GLY A 148 0.03 19.31 -6.66
C GLY A 148 -0.03 18.72 -8.07
N TRP A 149 -0.01 19.55 -9.12
CA TRP A 149 0.06 19.07 -10.51
C TRP A 149 1.37 18.35 -10.81
N ILE A 150 2.50 18.86 -10.32
CA ILE A 150 3.80 18.20 -10.44
C ILE A 150 3.76 16.81 -9.77
N SER A 151 3.20 16.71 -8.56
CA SER A 151 3.06 15.43 -7.87
C SER A 151 2.19 14.43 -8.63
N VAL A 152 1.05 14.87 -9.17
CA VAL A 152 0.17 13.99 -9.98
C VAL A 152 0.87 13.55 -11.27
N ALA A 153 1.54 14.45 -11.97
CA ALA A 153 2.29 14.13 -13.18
C ALA A 153 3.45 13.17 -12.89
N TRP A 154 4.13 13.35 -11.75
CA TRP A 154 5.19 12.46 -11.30
C TRP A 154 4.67 11.04 -11.02
N VAL A 155 3.54 10.93 -10.30
CA VAL A 155 2.92 9.62 -10.04
C VAL A 155 2.46 8.94 -11.34
N ALA A 156 1.89 9.70 -12.29
CA ALA A 156 1.55 9.16 -13.61
C ALA A 156 2.80 8.64 -14.35
N THR A 157 3.89 9.40 -14.31
CA THR A 157 5.18 9.02 -14.92
C THR A 157 5.72 7.73 -14.30
N ILE A 158 5.80 7.67 -12.97
CA ILE A 158 6.27 6.48 -12.23
C ILE A 158 5.39 5.26 -12.54
N SER A 159 4.06 5.43 -12.60
CA SER A 159 3.15 4.34 -12.94
C SER A 159 3.41 3.74 -14.32
N VAL A 160 3.75 4.58 -15.30
CA VAL A 160 4.15 4.13 -16.64
C VAL A 160 5.51 3.44 -16.60
N LEU A 161 6.50 4.00 -15.89
CA LEU A 161 7.84 3.40 -15.81
C LEU A 161 7.82 2.00 -15.17
N PHE A 162 7.08 1.83 -14.07
CA PHE A 162 6.89 0.51 -13.43
C PHE A 162 6.03 -0.46 -14.26
N SER A 163 5.38 0.03 -15.32
CA SER A 163 4.60 -0.77 -16.27
C SER A 163 5.45 -1.27 -17.45
N LEU A 164 6.67 -0.76 -17.63
CA LEU A 164 7.55 -1.16 -18.73
C LEU A 164 8.22 -2.53 -18.48
N PRO A 165 8.63 -3.26 -19.54
CA PRO A 165 9.42 -4.47 -19.41
C PRO A 165 10.76 -4.21 -18.73
N VAL A 166 11.12 -5.06 -17.77
CA VAL A 166 12.39 -4.96 -17.02
C VAL A 166 13.54 -5.74 -17.66
N ALA A 167 13.26 -6.57 -18.67
CA ALA A 167 14.23 -7.41 -19.34
C ALA A 167 13.92 -7.56 -20.84
N TYR A 168 14.97 -7.76 -21.64
CA TYR A 168 14.89 -8.04 -23.07
C TYR A 168 15.67 -9.32 -23.39
N PRO A 169 15.18 -10.22 -24.27
CA PRO A 169 13.96 -10.11 -25.09
C PRO A 169 12.64 -10.29 -24.31
N ILE A 170 11.57 -9.68 -24.82
CA ILE A 170 10.22 -9.78 -24.25
C ILE A 170 9.59 -11.09 -24.71
N THR A 171 9.27 -11.96 -23.75
CA THR A 171 8.64 -13.27 -23.93
C THR A 171 7.55 -13.43 -22.86
N ASP A 172 6.72 -14.47 -22.95
CA ASP A 172 5.68 -14.75 -21.96
C ASP A 172 6.25 -14.97 -20.54
N GLN A 173 7.53 -15.38 -20.46
CA GLN A 173 8.24 -15.59 -19.20
C GLN A 173 8.93 -14.33 -18.66
N THR A 174 9.08 -13.28 -19.48
CA THR A 174 9.79 -12.02 -19.13
C THR A 174 8.90 -10.78 -19.19
N LEU A 175 7.67 -10.91 -19.68
CA LEU A 175 6.70 -9.83 -19.75
C LEU A 175 6.35 -9.31 -18.35
N ASN A 176 6.34 -7.99 -18.20
CA ASN A 176 5.84 -7.36 -16.99
C ASN A 176 4.29 -7.38 -16.98
N TYR A 177 3.71 -8.20 -16.10
CA TYR A 177 2.25 -8.37 -15.98
C TYR A 177 1.55 -7.29 -15.14
N THR A 178 2.29 -6.35 -14.55
CA THR A 178 1.75 -5.25 -13.74
C THR A 178 0.65 -4.44 -14.44
N PRO A 179 0.77 -4.02 -15.72
CA PRO A 179 -0.24 -3.18 -16.36
C PRO A 179 -1.58 -3.89 -16.50
N VAL A 180 -1.53 -5.19 -16.79
CA VAL A 180 -2.72 -6.04 -16.93
C VAL A 180 -3.43 -6.17 -15.59
N ALA A 181 -2.70 -6.43 -14.52
CA ALA A 181 -3.26 -6.56 -13.18
C ALA A 181 -3.85 -5.23 -12.66
N VAL A 182 -3.11 -4.13 -12.79
CA VAL A 182 -3.57 -2.79 -12.36
C VAL A 182 -4.78 -2.34 -13.18
N GLY A 183 -4.73 -2.49 -14.51
CA GLY A 183 -5.83 -2.14 -15.40
C GLY A 183 -7.09 -2.97 -15.12
N GLY A 184 -6.94 -4.28 -14.94
CA GLY A 184 -8.05 -5.17 -14.57
C GLY A 184 -8.70 -4.79 -13.24
N LEU A 185 -7.88 -4.51 -12.21
CA LEU A 185 -8.39 -4.06 -10.91
C LEU A 185 -9.12 -2.72 -11.03
N PHE A 186 -8.56 -1.76 -11.77
CA PHE A 186 -9.20 -0.46 -11.98
C PHE A 186 -10.57 -0.61 -12.65
N ILE A 187 -10.68 -1.45 -13.67
CA ILE A 187 -11.95 -1.76 -14.34
C ILE A 187 -12.95 -2.36 -13.35
N ILE A 188 -12.54 -3.32 -12.52
CA ILE A 188 -13.41 -3.95 -11.51
C ILE A 188 -13.92 -2.90 -10.52
N VAL A 189 -13.04 -2.06 -9.97
CA VAL A 189 -13.39 -1.04 -8.98
C VAL A 189 -14.34 0.01 -9.58
N VAL A 190 -14.05 0.50 -10.78
CA VAL A 190 -14.90 1.49 -11.47
C VAL A 190 -16.25 0.88 -11.83
N SER A 191 -16.28 -0.37 -12.30
CA SER A 191 -17.52 -1.08 -12.61
C SER A 191 -18.37 -1.27 -11.35
N TYR A 192 -17.77 -1.70 -10.24
CA TYR A 192 -18.45 -1.82 -8.96
C TYR A 192 -19.00 -0.48 -8.46
N TRP A 193 -18.25 0.60 -8.64
CA TRP A 193 -18.69 1.95 -8.29
C TRP A 193 -19.92 2.39 -9.10
N ILE A 194 -19.89 2.19 -10.42
CA ILE A 194 -20.98 2.58 -11.34
C ILE A 194 -22.24 1.73 -11.10
N VAL A 195 -22.07 0.42 -10.89
CA VAL A 195 -23.21 -0.51 -10.77
C VAL A 195 -23.84 -0.47 -9.38
N SER A 196 -23.05 -0.37 -8.31
CA SER A 196 -23.54 -0.53 -6.94
C SER A 196 -23.12 0.60 -6.01
N ALA A 197 -21.81 0.81 -5.80
CA ALA A 197 -21.33 1.57 -4.65
C ALA A 197 -21.85 3.01 -4.58
N ARG A 198 -21.98 3.69 -5.73
CA ARG A 198 -22.47 5.08 -5.78
C ARG A 198 -23.90 5.27 -5.27
N HIS A 199 -24.71 4.21 -5.21
CA HIS A 199 -26.11 4.29 -4.82
C HIS A 199 -26.32 4.24 -3.30
N TRP A 200 -25.35 3.76 -2.54
CA TRP A 200 -25.47 3.59 -1.08
C TRP A 200 -24.28 4.17 -0.30
N PHE A 201 -23.19 4.58 -0.97
CA PHE A 201 -22.05 5.23 -0.32
C PHE A 201 -22.45 6.57 0.33
N LYS A 202 -22.26 6.66 1.64
CA LYS A 202 -22.39 7.91 2.40
C LYS A 202 -20.99 8.38 2.79
N GLY A 203 -20.65 9.61 2.43
CA GLY A 203 -19.36 10.21 2.80
C GLY A 203 -19.19 10.34 4.31
N PRO A 204 -17.94 10.48 4.80
CA PRO A 204 -17.67 10.64 6.23
C PRO A 204 -18.38 11.89 6.77
N VAL A 205 -19.07 11.73 7.90
CA VAL A 205 -19.73 12.85 8.61
C VAL A 205 -18.68 13.66 9.36
N THR A 206 -18.73 14.98 9.23
CA THR A 206 -17.82 15.90 9.91
C THR A 206 -18.14 15.92 11.40
N ASN A 207 -17.25 15.40 12.26
CA ASN A 207 -17.40 15.43 13.73
C ASN A 207 -17.00 16.77 14.36
N VAL A 208 -16.86 17.84 13.56
CA VAL A 208 -16.40 19.15 14.02
C VAL A 208 -17.54 20.14 13.83
N GLY A 209 -18.30 20.37 14.91
CA GLY A 209 -19.23 21.50 15.02
C GLY A 209 -20.64 21.19 15.51
N THR A 210 -20.81 20.78 16.77
CA THR A 210 -22.00 21.09 17.59
C THR A 210 -21.66 21.01 19.09
N HIS A 211 -20.84 21.96 19.57
CA HIS A 211 -20.99 22.44 20.94
C HIS A 211 -21.68 23.80 20.86
N SER A 212 -22.97 23.79 20.51
CA SER A 212 -23.84 24.92 20.78
C SER A 212 -24.10 24.92 22.29
N ASN A 213 -23.53 25.90 22.97
CA ASN A 213 -23.76 26.20 24.38
C ASN A 213 -25.27 26.23 24.66
N VAL A 214 -25.72 25.41 25.61
CA VAL A 214 -26.95 25.60 26.37
C VAL A 214 -26.52 25.85 27.81
#